data_AF-A0A7Z9LHM5-F1
#
_entry.id   AF-A0A7Z9LHM5-F1
#
_cell.length_a   1.000
_cell.length_b   1.000
_cell.length_c   1.000
_cell.angle_alpha   90.00
_cell.angle_beta   90.00
_cell.angle_gamma   90.00
#
_symmetry.space_group_name_H-M   'P 1'
#
loop_
_entity.id
_entity.type
_entity.pdbx_description
1 polymer ?
#
loop_
_entity_poly.entity_id
_entity_poly.type
_entity_poly.pdbx_seq_one_letter_code
_entity_poly.pdbx_strand_id
1 'polypeptide(L)'
;MFVTYKLSEKSFKKLRKKGVSDVALNDLTELENRVFPNSYIFLSRVRKLPQAEEIMKNEADLLKAAKGFLRLDLLIPNRTIREWTEALIFAVVVATVVRTYLFAPYQIPSGSMLPTIQIGDHIFASMYSYGSPIPFTDIKLFKKPVLRGDIIIFPFPSDPSVDYIKRAVGLPGETLEIRKDQVF
;
A
#
# COMPACT_ATOMS: atom_id res chain seq x y z
N MET A 1 9.06 -5.97 -14.79
CA MET A 1 7.77 -6.32 -14.15
C MET A 1 7.48 -7.78 -14.46
N PHE A 2 7.53 -8.68 -13.47
CA PHE A 2 7.33 -10.12 -13.69
C PHE A 2 5.83 -10.44 -13.81
N VAL A 3 5.34 -10.54 -15.06
CA VAL A 3 3.95 -10.89 -15.36
C VAL A 3 3.88 -12.40 -15.61
N THR A 4 3.03 -13.11 -14.86
CA THR A 4 2.82 -14.54 -15.03
C THR A 4 1.45 -14.82 -15.62
N TYR A 5 1.28 -16.01 -16.21
CA TYR A 5 0.03 -16.48 -16.77
C TYR A 5 -0.35 -17.80 -16.10
N LYS A 6 -1.54 -17.85 -15.48
CA LYS A 6 -2.09 -19.05 -14.83
C LYS A 6 -3.60 -19.10 -15.06
N LEU A 7 -4.11 -20.26 -15.47
CA LEU A 7 -5.54 -20.52 -15.54
C LEU A 7 -6.04 -21.02 -14.18
N SER A 8 -7.16 -20.45 -13.75
CA SER A 8 -7.89 -20.79 -12.52
C SER A 8 -9.38 -20.88 -12.83
N GLU A 9 -10.18 -21.48 -11.95
CA GLU A 9 -11.65 -21.50 -12.10
C GLU A 9 -12.26 -20.13 -12.40
N LYS A 10 -11.73 -19.06 -11.79
CA LYS A 10 -12.16 -17.68 -12.05
C LYS A 10 -11.87 -17.26 -13.49
N SER A 11 -10.74 -17.70 -14.05
CA SER A 11 -10.35 -17.46 -15.44
C SER A 11 -11.32 -18.18 -16.39
N PHE A 12 -11.63 -19.46 -16.13
CA PHE A 12 -12.59 -20.23 -16.94
C PHE A 12 -13.99 -19.62 -16.92
N LYS A 13 -14.50 -19.22 -15.76
CA LYS A 13 -15.80 -18.53 -15.63
C LYS A 13 -15.86 -17.23 -16.43
N LYS A 14 -14.74 -16.50 -16.52
CA LYS A 14 -14.62 -15.26 -17.30
C LYS A 14 -14.58 -15.53 -18.80
N LEU A 15 -13.89 -16.59 -19.23
CA LEU A 15 -13.84 -17.03 -20.62
C LEU A 15 -15.20 -17.54 -21.12
N ARG A 16 -15.93 -18.29 -20.28
CA ARG A 16 -17.30 -18.73 -20.57
C ARG A 16 -18.24 -17.56 -20.83
N LYS A 17 -18.18 -16.52 -19.99
CA LYS A 17 -18.95 -15.27 -20.19
C LYS A 17 -18.58 -14.51 -21.47
N LYS A 18 -17.41 -14.80 -22.04
CA LYS A 18 -16.90 -14.20 -23.27
C LYS A 18 -17.18 -15.02 -24.53
N GLY A 19 -17.96 -16.10 -24.39
CA GLY A 19 -18.41 -16.92 -25.52
C GLY A 19 -17.40 -17.95 -25.99
N VAL A 20 -16.44 -18.35 -25.14
CA VAL A 20 -15.57 -19.51 -25.41
C VAL A 20 -16.41 -20.78 -25.22
N SER A 21 -16.38 -21.70 -26.19
CA SER A 21 -17.12 -22.96 -26.13
C SER A 21 -16.74 -23.81 -24.92
N ASP A 22 -17.68 -24.59 -24.39
CA ASP A 22 -17.43 -25.49 -23.27
C ASP A 22 -16.41 -26.59 -23.65
N VAL A 23 -16.27 -26.93 -24.94
CA VAL A 23 -15.25 -27.86 -25.46
C VAL A 23 -13.85 -27.24 -25.37
N ALA A 24 -13.69 -25.99 -25.82
CA ALA A 24 -12.43 -25.25 -25.72
C ALA A 24 -12.03 -24.98 -24.24
N LEU A 25 -13.00 -24.78 -23.35
CA LEU A 25 -12.74 -24.66 -21.92
C LEU A 25 -12.23 -25.98 -21.33
N ASN A 26 -12.77 -27.11 -21.76
CA ASN A 26 -12.33 -28.43 -21.29
C ASN A 26 -10.86 -28.69 -21.67
N ASP A 27 -10.45 -28.36 -22.90
CA ASP A 27 -9.05 -28.46 -23.35
C ASP A 27 -8.11 -27.57 -22.52
N LEU A 28 -8.56 -26.36 -22.18
CA LEU A 28 -7.78 -25.44 -21.34
C LEU A 28 -7.59 -25.94 -19.90
N THR A 29 -8.39 -26.90 -19.44
CA THR A 29 -8.25 -27.57 -18.13
C THR A 29 -6.91 -28.30 -18.02
N GLU A 30 -6.32 -28.77 -19.13
CA GLU A 30 -4.98 -29.39 -19.11
C GLU A 30 -3.88 -28.44 -18.62
N LEU A 31 -4.11 -27.13 -18.82
CA LEU A 31 -3.22 -26.05 -18.41
C LEU A 31 -3.66 -25.43 -17.08
N GLU A 32 -4.72 -25.95 -16.46
CA GLU A 32 -5.19 -25.50 -15.16
C GLU A 32 -4.09 -25.68 -14.11
N ASN A 33 -4.00 -24.71 -13.21
CA ASN A 33 -3.03 -24.68 -12.13
C ASN A 33 -1.55 -24.60 -12.53
N ARG A 34 -1.21 -24.68 -13.82
CA ARG A 34 0.16 -24.48 -14.32
C ARG A 34 0.48 -22.98 -14.41
N VAL A 35 1.70 -22.63 -14.02
CA VAL A 35 2.20 -21.25 -14.04
C VAL A 35 3.17 -21.09 -15.18
N PHE A 36 2.95 -20.06 -16.01
CA PHE A 36 3.79 -19.73 -17.14
C PHE A 36 4.50 -18.39 -16.91
N PRO A 37 5.83 -18.33 -17.06
CA PRO A 37 6.63 -17.15 -16.71
C PRO A 37 6.53 -16.02 -17.72
N ASN A 38 6.02 -16.29 -18.93
CA ASN A 38 5.78 -15.27 -19.95
C ASN A 38 4.60 -15.68 -20.84
N SER A 39 4.05 -14.71 -21.60
CA SER A 39 2.91 -14.94 -22.50
C SER A 39 3.26 -15.91 -23.62
N TYR A 40 4.49 -15.84 -24.13
CA TYR A 40 4.95 -16.67 -25.22
C TYR A 40 4.88 -18.17 -24.89
N ILE A 41 5.41 -18.57 -23.73
CA ILE A 41 5.38 -19.96 -23.27
C ILE A 41 3.93 -20.39 -23.00
N PHE A 42 3.10 -19.53 -22.42
CA PHE A 42 1.69 -19.83 -22.22
C PHE A 42 0.95 -20.08 -23.54
N LEU A 43 1.04 -19.13 -24.48
CA LEU A 43 0.37 -19.23 -25.78
C LEU A 43 0.90 -20.39 -26.62
N SER A 44 2.21 -20.69 -26.55
CA SER A 44 2.78 -21.85 -27.25
C SER A 44 2.24 -23.18 -26.72
N ARG A 45 1.77 -23.24 -25.47
CA ARG A 45 1.08 -24.42 -24.92
C ARG A 45 -0.38 -24.46 -25.35
N VAL A 46 -1.05 -23.32 -25.35
CA VAL A 46 -2.44 -23.19 -25.81
C VAL A 46 -2.57 -23.59 -27.29
N ARG A 47 -1.59 -23.21 -28.14
CA ARG A 47 -1.56 -23.58 -29.56
C ARG A 47 -1.43 -25.08 -29.84
N LYS A 48 -1.06 -25.89 -28.84
CA LYS A 48 -0.95 -27.35 -28.97
C LYS A 48 -2.26 -28.08 -28.64
N LEU A 49 -3.27 -27.35 -28.17
CA LEU A 49 -4.57 -27.94 -27.83
C LEU A 49 -5.39 -28.22 -29.09
N PRO A 50 -6.28 -29.22 -29.05
CA PRO A 50 -7.17 -29.55 -30.17
C PRO A 50 -8.01 -28.37 -30.66
N GLN A 51 -8.58 -27.57 -29.75
CA GLN A 51 -9.38 -26.37 -30.06
C GLN A 51 -8.57 -25.05 -30.08
N ALA A 52 -7.28 -25.11 -30.41
CA ALA A 52 -6.39 -23.94 -30.38
C ALA A 52 -6.90 -22.76 -31.23
N GLU A 53 -7.48 -23.01 -32.40
CA GLU A 53 -7.95 -21.96 -33.31
C GLU A 53 -9.09 -21.13 -32.71
N GLU A 54 -10.06 -21.79 -32.06
CA GLU A 54 -11.18 -21.14 -31.40
C GLU A 54 -10.71 -20.31 -30.20
N ILE A 55 -9.79 -20.86 -29.40
CA ILE A 55 -9.24 -20.18 -28.22
C ILE A 55 -8.41 -18.95 -28.62
N MET A 56 -7.60 -19.07 -29.67
CA MET A 56 -6.72 -18.01 -30.14
C MET A 56 -7.49 -16.86 -30.79
N LYS A 57 -8.71 -17.09 -31.31
CA LYS A 57 -9.61 -16.02 -31.76
C LYS A 57 -9.89 -14.99 -30.65
N ASN A 58 -9.87 -15.43 -29.40
CA ASN A 58 -10.06 -14.61 -28.20
C ASN A 58 -8.77 -14.44 -27.38
N GLU A 59 -7.60 -14.44 -28.02
CA GLU A 59 -6.28 -14.36 -27.36
C GLU A 59 -6.17 -13.23 -26.33
N ALA A 60 -6.66 -12.04 -26.65
CA ALA A 60 -6.59 -10.89 -25.75
C ALA A 60 -7.37 -11.12 -24.44
N ASP A 61 -8.56 -11.73 -24.53
CA ASP A 61 -9.39 -12.07 -23.38
C ASP A 61 -8.78 -13.24 -22.58
N LEU A 62 -8.13 -14.19 -23.25
CA LEU A 62 -7.36 -15.27 -22.63
C LEU A 62 -6.19 -14.74 -21.82
N LEU A 63 -5.35 -13.89 -22.41
CA LEU A 63 -4.24 -13.25 -21.71
C LEU A 63 -4.76 -12.43 -20.54
N LYS A 64 -5.86 -11.67 -20.70
CA LYS A 64 -6.47 -10.87 -19.61
C LYS A 64 -7.13 -11.72 -18.52
N ALA A 65 -7.54 -12.95 -18.83
CA ALA A 65 -8.09 -13.90 -17.85
C ALA A 65 -6.99 -14.67 -17.10
N ALA A 66 -5.85 -14.91 -17.75
CA ALA A 66 -4.73 -15.66 -17.19
C ALA A 66 -3.66 -14.78 -16.52
N LYS A 67 -3.58 -13.48 -16.87
CA LYS A 67 -2.57 -12.54 -16.37
C LYS A 67 -2.67 -12.38 -14.85
N GLY A 68 -1.60 -12.79 -14.16
CA GLY A 68 -1.36 -12.55 -12.75
C GLY A 68 -0.26 -11.51 -12.56
N PHE A 69 -0.41 -10.67 -11.54
CA PHE A 69 0.63 -9.73 -11.12
C PHE A 69 1.35 -10.30 -9.90
N LEU A 70 2.69 -10.32 -9.97
CA LEU A 70 3.57 -10.50 -8.81
C LEU A 70 3.27 -11.76 -7.99
N ARG A 71 3.40 -12.94 -8.60
CA ARG A 71 3.21 -14.19 -7.85
C ARG A 71 4.54 -14.68 -7.25
N LEU A 72 4.52 -14.90 -5.93
CA LEU A 72 5.62 -15.51 -5.16
C LEU A 72 5.78 -17.01 -5.43
N ASP A 73 4.86 -17.61 -6.19
CA ASP A 73 4.84 -19.04 -6.55
C ASP A 73 6.05 -19.50 -7.37
N LEU A 74 6.73 -18.59 -8.06
CA LEU A 74 7.98 -18.87 -8.79
C LEU A 74 9.22 -18.88 -7.88
N LEU A 75 9.19 -18.17 -6.76
CA LEU A 75 10.35 -18.02 -5.87
C LEU A 75 10.28 -18.95 -4.65
N ILE A 76 9.05 -19.26 -4.19
CA ILE A 76 8.81 -20.07 -2.99
C ILE A 76 7.90 -21.25 -3.37
N PRO A 77 8.48 -22.45 -3.63
CA PRO A 77 7.71 -23.62 -4.05
C PRO A 77 6.83 -24.17 -2.92
N ASN A 78 7.20 -23.95 -1.65
CA ASN A 78 6.41 -24.42 -0.51
C ASN A 78 5.15 -23.55 -0.31
N ARG A 79 3.98 -24.17 -0.48
CA ARG A 79 2.67 -23.51 -0.35
C ARG A 79 2.47 -22.82 0.99
N THR A 80 2.82 -23.48 2.09
CA THR A 80 2.64 -22.95 3.43
C THR A 80 3.48 -21.69 3.62
N ILE A 81 4.78 -21.76 3.29
CA ILE A 81 5.69 -20.60 3.42
C ILE A 81 5.22 -19.43 2.55
N ARG A 82 4.72 -19.70 1.33
CA ARG A 82 4.18 -18.67 0.45
C ARG A 82 2.96 -17.97 1.07
N GLU A 83 1.98 -18.72 1.57
CA GLU A 83 0.77 -18.16 2.17
C GLU A 83 1.12 -17.27 3.38
N TRP A 84 2.04 -17.71 4.25
CA TRP A 84 2.55 -16.92 5.36
C TRP A 84 3.31 -15.66 4.89
N THR A 85 4.11 -15.78 3.83
CA THR A 85 4.86 -14.65 3.27
C THR A 85 3.94 -13.61 2.63
N GLU A 86 2.93 -14.04 1.86
CA GLU A 86 1.91 -13.17 1.27
C GLU A 86 1.12 -12.43 2.36
N ALA A 87 0.72 -13.13 3.43
CA ALA A 87 0.07 -12.53 4.57
C ALA A 87 0.96 -11.49 5.28
N LEU A 88 2.24 -11.80 5.48
CA LEU A 88 3.20 -10.87 6.09
C LEU A 88 3.39 -9.61 5.25
N ILE A 89 3.60 -9.76 3.93
CA ILE A 89 3.74 -8.63 3.01
C ILE A 89 2.48 -7.77 3.03
N PHE A 90 1.31 -8.39 2.97
CA PHE A 90 0.04 -7.68 3.04
C PHE A 90 -0.10 -6.90 4.36
N ALA A 91 0.24 -7.53 5.49
CA ALA A 91 0.21 -6.88 6.79
C ALA A 91 1.17 -5.67 6.86
N VAL A 92 2.39 -5.78 6.31
CA VAL A 92 3.36 -4.67 6.26
C VAL A 92 2.84 -3.54 5.38
N VAL A 93 2.27 -3.84 4.22
CA VAL A 93 1.69 -2.82 3.32
C VAL A 93 0.55 -2.09 4.00
N VAL A 94 -0.39 -2.83 4.60
CA VAL A 94 -1.52 -2.24 5.34
C VAL A 94 -1.03 -1.41 6.53
N ALA A 95 -0.10 -1.95 7.33
CA ALA A 95 0.48 -1.23 8.47
C ALA A 95 1.19 0.05 8.02
N THR A 96 1.91 0.02 6.89
CA THR A 96 2.55 1.21 6.32
C THR A 96 1.52 2.24 5.90
N VAL A 97 0.46 1.84 5.19
CA VAL A 97 -0.61 2.76 4.77
C VAL A 97 -1.30 3.38 5.98
N VAL A 98 -1.67 2.55 6.97
CA VAL A 98 -2.31 3.03 8.20
C VAL A 98 -1.39 4.02 8.94
N ARG A 99 -0.12 3.66 9.14
CA ARG A 99 0.87 4.49 9.84
C ARG A 99 1.15 5.80 9.12
N THR A 100 1.22 5.80 7.79
CA THR A 100 1.54 7.00 6.99
C THR A 100 0.34 7.95 6.84
N TYR A 101 -0.88 7.42 6.70
CA TYR A 101 -2.03 8.23 6.25
C TYR A 101 -3.15 8.45 7.27
N LEU A 102 -3.21 7.70 8.38
CA LEU A 102 -4.30 7.84 9.35
C LEU A 102 -3.86 8.61 10.60
N PHE A 103 -3.40 7.89 11.63
CA PHE A 103 -3.06 8.49 12.91
C PHE A 103 -1.82 7.80 13.50
N ALA A 104 -0.90 8.60 14.03
CA ALA A 104 0.25 8.11 14.76
C ALA A 104 -0.06 8.16 16.27
N PRO A 105 0.03 7.03 16.99
CA PRO A 105 -0.11 7.02 18.43
C PRO A 105 1.16 7.58 19.08
N TYR A 106 1.00 8.48 20.05
CA TYR A 106 2.08 9.02 20.86
C TYR A 106 1.75 8.88 22.34
N GLN A 107 2.76 8.55 23.13
CA GLN A 107 2.69 8.60 24.59
C GLN A 107 3.50 9.82 25.07
N ILE A 108 2.94 10.59 25.99
CA ILE A 108 3.54 11.86 26.43
C ILE A 108 4.39 11.64 27.69
N PRO A 109 5.73 11.78 27.61
CA PRO A 109 6.62 11.53 28.75
C PRO A 109 6.85 12.78 29.62
N SER A 110 6.44 13.97 29.17
CA SER A 110 6.80 15.24 29.82
C SER A 110 5.60 16.14 30.06
N GLY A 111 5.67 16.98 31.11
CA GLY A 111 4.62 17.92 31.50
C GLY A 111 4.66 19.29 30.82
N SER A 112 5.41 19.44 29.72
CA SER A 112 5.62 20.76 29.10
C SER A 112 4.37 21.37 28.44
N MET A 113 3.32 20.58 28.29
CA MET A 113 2.02 20.97 27.73
C MET A 113 0.92 21.03 28.80
N LEU A 114 1.27 20.99 30.09
CA LEU A 114 0.31 21.17 31.17
C LEU A 114 -0.31 22.59 31.15
N PRO A 115 -1.60 22.75 31.51
CA PRO A 115 -2.54 21.70 31.91
C PRO A 115 -3.27 21.02 30.73
N THR A 116 -2.91 21.34 29.48
CA THR A 116 -3.65 20.85 28.29
C THR A 116 -3.45 19.35 28.07
N ILE A 117 -2.23 18.85 28.25
CA ILE A 117 -1.87 17.43 28.07
C ILE A 117 -1.08 16.98 29.30
N GLN A 118 -1.51 15.88 29.91
CA GLN A 118 -0.92 15.34 31.12
C GLN A 118 0.19 14.31 30.81
N ILE A 119 1.05 14.09 31.80
CA ILE A 119 2.10 13.08 31.72
C ILE A 119 1.45 11.70 31.72
N GLY A 120 1.80 10.85 30.76
CA GLY A 120 1.22 9.53 30.58
C GLY A 120 0.01 9.48 29.63
N ASP A 121 -0.46 10.63 29.12
CA ASP A 121 -1.53 10.66 28.14
C ASP A 121 -1.10 9.97 26.83
N HIS A 122 -2.06 9.26 26.23
CA HIS A 122 -1.94 8.66 24.92
C HIS A 122 -2.78 9.48 23.94
N ILE A 123 -2.13 10.06 22.93
CA ILE A 123 -2.78 10.92 21.94
C ILE A 123 -2.61 10.34 20.54
N PHE A 124 -3.56 10.65 19.68
CA PHE A 124 -3.49 10.36 18.26
C PHE A 124 -3.18 11.63 17.49
N ALA A 125 -2.04 11.65 16.81
CA ALA A 125 -1.65 12.74 15.94
C ALA A 125 -2.12 12.46 14.51
N SER A 126 -2.76 13.47 13.91
CA SER A 126 -3.08 13.44 12.48
C SER A 126 -1.82 13.76 11.68
N MET A 127 -1.38 12.81 10.86
CA MET A 127 -0.18 12.98 10.02
C MET A 127 -0.43 13.80 8.76
N TYR A 128 -1.71 14.01 8.38
CA TYR A 128 -2.11 14.66 7.12
C TYR A 128 -2.56 16.11 7.28
N SER A 129 -2.73 16.62 8.51
CA SER A 129 -3.28 17.97 8.76
C SER A 129 -2.48 19.09 8.07
N TYR A 130 -1.15 18.91 7.95
CA TYR A 130 -0.24 19.90 7.34
C TYR A 130 0.34 19.45 5.99
N GLY A 131 -0.26 18.45 5.38
CA GLY A 131 0.20 17.82 4.14
C GLY A 131 0.43 16.34 4.29
N SER A 132 0.36 15.60 3.18
CA SER A 132 0.51 14.15 3.16
C SER A 132 1.99 13.77 3.10
N PRO A 133 2.54 13.06 4.11
CA PRO A 133 3.93 12.63 4.09
C PRO A 133 4.13 11.54 3.03
N ILE A 134 5.21 11.66 2.26
CA ILE A 134 5.65 10.58 1.36
C ILE A 134 6.39 9.55 2.21
N PRO A 135 6.01 8.26 2.15
CA PRO A 135 6.65 7.23 2.95
C PRO A 135 8.16 7.18 2.68
N PHE A 136 8.95 7.01 3.75
CA PHE A 136 10.42 6.94 3.72
C PHE A 136 11.14 8.24 3.30
N THR A 137 10.47 9.38 3.28
CA THR A 137 11.10 10.68 2.97
C THR A 137 10.56 11.79 3.88
N ASP A 138 11.28 12.91 3.95
CA ASP A 138 10.85 14.10 4.72
C ASP A 138 9.92 15.03 3.92
N ILE A 139 9.49 14.61 2.73
CA ILE A 139 8.71 15.44 1.81
C ILE A 139 7.21 15.28 2.11
N LYS A 140 6.52 16.41 2.22
CA LYS A 140 5.06 16.49 2.35
C LYS A 140 4.42 17.05 1.09
N LEU A 141 3.43 16.34 0.56
CA LEU A 141 2.56 16.78 -0.54
C LEU A 141 1.39 17.62 0.00
N PHE A 142 0.86 18.53 -0.82
CA PHE A 142 -0.29 19.39 -0.46
C PHE A 142 -0.11 20.11 0.89
N LYS A 143 1.04 20.77 1.06
CA LYS A 143 1.39 21.47 2.31
C LYS A 143 0.30 22.46 2.69
N LYS A 144 -0.17 22.38 3.93
CA LYS A 144 -1.11 23.35 4.52
C LYS A 144 -0.37 24.16 5.59
N PRO A 145 -0.68 25.46 5.73
CA PRO A 145 -0.06 26.29 6.74
C PRO A 145 -0.47 25.82 8.14
N VAL A 146 0.44 26.02 9.11
CA VAL A 146 0.12 25.88 10.53
C VAL A 146 -0.66 27.11 10.96
N LEU A 147 -1.73 26.90 11.73
CA LEU A 147 -2.52 27.99 12.28
C LEU A 147 -2.08 28.29 13.71
N ARG A 148 -2.24 29.55 14.12
CA ARG A 148 -1.95 29.97 15.48
C ARG A 148 -2.85 29.18 16.45
N GLY A 149 -2.24 28.67 17.51
CA GLY A 149 -2.91 27.87 18.53
C GLY A 149 -2.90 26.36 18.27
N ASP A 150 -2.51 25.93 17.06
CA ASP A 150 -2.38 24.50 16.74
C ASP A 150 -1.38 23.81 17.67
N ILE A 151 -1.68 22.58 18.09
CA ILE A 151 -0.72 21.72 18.78
C ILE A 151 -0.07 20.83 17.71
N ILE A 152 1.23 21.03 17.51
CA ILE A 152 1.98 20.38 16.46
C ILE A 152 3.05 19.46 17.04
N ILE A 153 3.30 18.36 16.34
CA ILE A 153 4.42 17.46 16.59
C ILE A 153 5.44 17.66 15.48
N PHE A 154 6.70 17.87 15.86
CA PHE A 154 7.80 18.08 14.92
C PHE A 154 9.11 17.54 15.50
N PRO A 155 10.05 17.12 14.63
CA PRO A 155 11.38 16.70 15.08
C PRO A 155 12.12 17.87 15.72
N PHE A 156 12.76 17.62 16.85
CA PHE A 156 13.53 18.64 17.57
C PHE A 156 14.67 19.16 16.68
N PRO A 157 14.80 20.49 16.46
CA PRO A 157 15.76 21.01 15.48
C PRO A 157 17.22 20.64 15.75
N SER A 158 17.63 20.49 17.01
CA SER A 158 19.01 20.12 17.35
C SER A 158 19.26 18.61 17.31
N ASP A 159 18.22 17.79 17.50
CA ASP A 159 18.28 16.34 17.41
C ASP A 159 16.97 15.78 16.81
N PRO A 160 16.93 15.57 15.48
CA PRO A 160 15.73 15.10 14.80
C PRO A 160 15.29 13.68 15.17
N SER A 161 16.06 12.94 15.98
CA SER A 161 15.64 11.63 16.48
C SER A 161 14.55 11.73 17.56
N VAL A 162 14.30 12.92 18.10
CA VAL A 162 13.33 13.18 19.16
C VAL A 162 12.19 14.06 18.65
N ASP A 163 10.96 13.57 18.79
CA ASP A 163 9.75 14.34 18.46
C ASP A 163 9.32 15.25 19.64
N TYR A 164 9.02 16.51 19.34
CA TYR A 164 8.51 17.49 20.29
C TYR A 164 7.06 17.83 19.99
N ILE A 165 6.25 17.96 21.04
CA ILE A 165 4.88 18.47 20.97
C ILE A 165 4.81 19.86 21.59
N LYS A 166 4.40 20.86 20.81
CA LYS A 166 4.26 22.26 21.26
C LYS A 166 3.06 22.94 20.62
N ARG A 167 2.63 24.05 21.21
CA ARG A 167 1.62 24.95 20.64
C ARG A 167 2.28 25.97 19.71
N ALA A 168 1.75 26.13 18.51
CA ALA A 168 2.17 27.14 17.56
C ALA A 168 1.68 28.52 18.03
N VAL A 169 2.59 29.31 18.62
CA VAL A 169 2.27 30.66 19.09
C VAL A 169 2.65 31.72 18.06
N GLY A 170 3.79 31.60 17.37
CA GLY A 170 4.21 32.51 16.32
C GLY A 170 4.15 31.89 14.93
N LEU A 171 3.72 32.67 13.95
CA LEU A 171 3.66 32.31 12.55
C LEU A 171 4.71 33.10 11.73
N PRO A 172 5.05 32.64 10.51
CA PRO A 172 6.01 33.33 9.67
C PRO A 172 5.65 34.81 9.43
N GLY A 173 6.62 35.70 9.66
CA GLY A 173 6.45 37.15 9.50
C GLY A 173 6.01 37.89 10.76
N GLU A 174 5.74 37.18 11.86
CA GLU A 174 5.37 37.79 13.13
C GLU A 174 6.59 38.07 14.01
N THR A 175 6.55 39.17 14.75
CA THR A 175 7.48 39.43 15.85
C THR A 175 6.77 39.09 17.14
N LEU A 176 7.40 38.26 17.97
CA LEU A 176 6.89 37.91 19.28
C LEU A 176 7.76 38.53 20.36
N GLU A 177 7.12 38.95 21.44
CA GLU A 177 7.80 39.42 22.64
C GLU A 177 7.32 38.65 23.87
N ILE A 178 8.25 38.17 24.69
CA ILE A 178 7.92 37.53 25.96
C ILE A 178 8.17 38.53 27.09
N ARG A 179 7.10 38.91 27.80
CA ARG A 179 7.17 39.77 28.99
C ARG A 179 6.46 39.10 30.15
N LYS A 180 7.17 38.88 31.27
CA LYS A 180 6.59 38.30 32.50
C LYS A 180 5.75 37.04 32.21
N ASP A 181 6.33 36.09 31.49
CA ASP A 181 5.71 34.82 31.08
C ASP A 181 4.46 34.93 30.19
N GLN A 182 4.21 36.11 29.61
CA GLN A 182 3.17 36.33 28.59
C GLN A 182 3.81 36.59 27.24
N VAL A 183 3.19 36.05 26.18
CA VAL A 183 3.62 36.24 24.80
C VAL A 183 2.73 37.31 24.16
N PHE A 184 3.36 38.32 23.57
CA PHE A 184 2.75 39.43 22.83
C PHE A 184 3.14 39.36 21.35
#